data_AF-A0A1B7MHN4-F1
#
_entry.id   AF-A0A1B7MHN4-F1
#
_cell.length_a   1.000
_cell.length_b   1.000
_cell.length_c   1.000
_cell.angle_alpha   90.00
_cell.angle_beta   90.00
_cell.angle_gamma   90.00
#
_symmetry.space_group_name_H-M   'P 1'
#
loop_
_entity.id
_entity.type
_entity.pdbx_description
1 polymer ?
#
loop_
_entity_poly.entity_id
_entity_poly.type
_entity_poly.pdbx_seq_one_letter_code
_entity_poly.pdbx_strand_id
1 'polypeptide(L)'
;MACIQDQHTYTLTNCKGGTVLDLSGADNRSINGFHAHGGLNQSWIFQRDHSDGKNWYIKSASSGDFLGMEGHIDNIRDGTRVVAVSSPFRWNIENSDITGVRGIRILVHGTVFSVDLDDHGHSADGTKVQLWGRCANQNQIWVVKAAPSPLLSLSRSAS
;
A
#
# COMPACT_ATOMS: atom_id res chain seq x y z
N MET A 1 6.08 5.52 -15.62
CA MET A 1 5.15 4.75 -14.77
C MET A 1 5.99 3.75 -14.00
N ALA A 2 5.95 3.72 -12.66
CA ALA A 2 6.39 2.56 -11.91
C ALA A 2 5.66 1.38 -12.54
N CYS A 3 6.41 0.36 -12.93
CA CYS A 3 5.91 -0.77 -13.69
C CYS A 3 5.09 -1.71 -12.79
N ILE A 4 4.02 -1.19 -12.18
CA ILE A 4 3.05 -2.01 -11.48
C ILE A 4 2.35 -2.86 -12.54
N GLN A 5 2.55 -4.16 -12.41
CA GLN A 5 1.93 -5.18 -13.23
C GLN A 5 0.71 -5.75 -12.50
N ASP A 6 -0.33 -6.07 -13.27
CA ASP A 6 -1.52 -6.72 -12.73
C ASP A 6 -1.18 -8.10 -12.15
N GLN A 7 -1.86 -8.45 -11.06
CA GLN A 7 -1.68 -9.66 -10.26
C GLN A 7 -0.26 -9.91 -9.73
N HIS A 8 0.58 -8.88 -9.66
CA HIS A 8 1.93 -9.00 -9.09
C HIS A 8 2.00 -8.52 -7.65
N THR A 9 2.87 -9.16 -6.88
CA THR A 9 3.11 -8.89 -5.47
C THR A 9 4.29 -7.95 -5.28
N TYR A 10 4.13 -6.98 -4.38
CA TYR A 10 5.16 -6.01 -4.06
C TYR A 10 5.26 -5.76 -2.56
N THR A 11 6.46 -5.38 -2.13
CA THR A 11 6.68 -4.67 -0.86
C THR A 11 6.76 -3.18 -1.16
N LEU A 12 6.12 -2.38 -0.31
CA LEU A 12 6.09 -0.93 -0.44
C LEU A 12 6.87 -0.30 0.71
N THR A 13 7.96 0.38 0.43
CA THR A 13 8.80 1.05 1.42
C THR A 13 8.56 2.55 1.39
N ASN A 14 8.25 3.16 2.52
CA ASN A 14 8.07 4.61 2.60
C ASN A 14 9.38 5.33 2.29
N CYS A 15 9.37 6.31 1.38
CA CYS A 15 10.59 7.02 0.97
C CYS A 15 11.22 7.85 2.10
N LYS A 16 10.43 8.30 3.08
CA LYS A 16 10.91 9.12 4.19
C LYS A 16 11.34 8.28 5.39
N GLY A 17 10.48 7.39 5.86
CA GLY A 17 10.69 6.60 7.08
C GLY A 17 11.48 5.31 6.87
N GLY A 18 11.57 4.79 5.64
CA GLY A 18 12.27 3.53 5.35
C GLY A 18 11.56 2.25 5.84
N THR A 19 10.46 2.38 6.58
CA THR A 19 9.58 1.27 6.96
C THR A 19 8.68 0.84 5.80
N VAL A 20 8.19 -0.40 5.84
CA VAL A 20 7.30 -0.95 4.83
C VAL A 20 5.83 -0.87 5.25
N LEU A 21 4.94 -0.86 4.27
CA LEU A 21 3.50 -0.97 4.47
C LEU A 21 3.18 -2.36 5.01
N ASP A 22 2.77 -2.43 6.28
CA ASP A 22 2.58 -3.66 7.04
C ASP A 22 1.13 -3.78 7.49
N LEU A 23 0.51 -4.93 7.21
CA LEU A 23 -0.72 -5.35 7.87
C LEU A 23 -0.37 -5.93 9.24
N SER A 24 -0.81 -5.27 10.30
CA SER A 24 -0.55 -5.68 11.68
C SER A 24 -1.07 -7.10 11.93
N GLY A 25 -0.16 -8.03 12.26
CA GLY A 25 -0.53 -9.39 12.68
C GLY A 25 -1.18 -9.46 14.07
N ALA A 26 -1.18 -8.36 14.82
CA ALA A 26 -1.78 -8.31 16.15
C ALA A 26 -3.31 -8.20 16.11
N ASP A 27 -3.85 -7.50 15.10
CA ASP A 27 -5.29 -7.23 14.95
C ASP A 27 -5.85 -7.58 13.56
N ASN A 28 -5.00 -7.96 12.60
CA ASN A 28 -5.33 -8.21 11.21
C ASN A 28 -6.16 -7.08 10.56
N ARG A 29 -5.98 -5.85 11.03
CA ARG A 29 -6.77 -4.70 10.60
C ARG A 29 -5.93 -3.45 10.40
N SER A 30 -5.07 -3.13 11.35
CA SER A 30 -4.28 -1.90 11.30
C SER A 30 -3.21 -1.97 10.21
N ILE A 31 -3.05 -0.88 9.47
CA ILE A 31 -1.95 -0.71 8.53
C ILE A 31 -0.94 0.28 9.11
N ASN A 32 0.29 -0.17 9.23
CA ASN A 32 1.36 0.57 9.90
C ASN A 32 2.63 0.57 9.03
N GLY A 33 3.54 1.49 9.33
CA GLY A 33 4.94 1.36 8.99
C GLY A 33 5.61 0.38 9.95
N PHE A 34 6.29 -0.62 9.41
CA PHE A 34 7.09 -1.56 10.19
C PHE A 34 8.42 -1.85 9.47
N HIS A 35 9.47 -2.22 10.20
CA HIS A 35 10.72 -2.65 9.58
C HIS A 35 10.48 -3.91 8.73
N ALA A 36 11.12 -3.95 7.56
CA ALA A 36 10.98 -5.10 6.67
C ALA A 36 11.50 -6.37 7.35
N HIS A 37 10.64 -7.37 7.48
CA HIS A 37 10.98 -8.70 8.00
C HIS A 37 10.55 -9.83 7.05
N GLY A 38 10.02 -9.50 5.86
CA GLY A 38 9.72 -10.45 4.80
C GLY A 38 8.45 -11.30 5.04
N GLY A 39 7.62 -10.91 6.01
CA GLY A 39 6.34 -11.58 6.25
C GLY A 39 5.34 -11.35 5.12
N LEU A 40 4.40 -12.28 4.94
CA LEU A 40 3.32 -12.12 3.94
C LEU A 40 2.42 -10.91 4.24
N ASN A 41 2.37 -10.46 5.48
CA ASN A 41 1.67 -9.25 5.90
C ASN A 41 2.36 -7.95 5.42
N GLN A 42 3.56 -8.05 4.83
CA GLN A 42 4.29 -6.95 4.17
C GLN A 42 4.27 -7.08 2.63
N SER A 43 3.42 -7.96 2.11
CA SER A 43 3.32 -8.29 0.70
C SER A 43 1.93 -7.95 0.16
N TRP A 44 1.89 -7.17 -0.91
CA TRP A 44 0.66 -6.60 -1.45
C TRP A 44 0.51 -6.91 -2.94
N ILE A 45 -0.59 -7.54 -3.30
CA ILE A 45 -0.96 -7.92 -4.66
C ILE A 45 -1.71 -6.74 -5.30
N PHE A 46 -1.16 -6.17 -6.36
CA PHE A 46 -1.84 -5.13 -7.12
C PHE A 46 -2.73 -5.76 -8.18
N GLN A 47 -4.02 -5.43 -8.13
CA GLN A 47 -5.03 -5.93 -9.07
C GLN A 47 -5.62 -4.76 -9.84
N ARG A 48 -5.61 -4.85 -11.17
CA ARG A 48 -6.15 -3.80 -12.03
C ARG A 48 -7.69 -3.81 -12.00
N ASP A 49 -8.29 -2.63 -11.87
CA ASP A 49 -9.72 -2.47 -12.13
C ASP A 49 -9.95 -2.38 -13.64
N HIS A 50 -10.53 -3.44 -14.23
CA HIS A 50 -10.77 -3.53 -15.67
C HIS A 50 -12.04 -2.78 -16.13
N SER A 51 -12.80 -2.18 -15.21
CA SER A 51 -14.01 -1.42 -15.58
C SER A 51 -13.67 -0.11 -16.31
N ASP A 52 -12.59 0.57 -15.94
CA ASP A 52 -12.12 1.81 -16.57
C ASP A 52 -10.60 1.83 -16.89
N GLY A 53 -9.87 0.79 -16.48
CA GLY A 53 -8.46 0.59 -16.79
C GLY A 53 -7.51 1.59 -16.13
N LYS A 54 -7.94 2.42 -15.17
CA LYS A 54 -7.07 3.43 -14.53
C LYS A 54 -6.88 3.22 -13.03
N ASN A 55 -7.76 2.44 -12.40
CA ASN A 55 -7.73 2.22 -10.96
C ASN A 55 -7.13 0.86 -10.61
N TRP A 56 -6.78 0.74 -9.33
CA TRP A 56 -6.19 -0.46 -8.75
C TRP A 56 -6.90 -0.83 -7.44
N TYR A 57 -6.92 -2.12 -7.16
CA TYR A 57 -7.13 -2.69 -5.84
C TYR A 57 -5.80 -3.21 -5.32
N ILE A 58 -5.55 -3.07 -4.02
CA ILE A 58 -4.31 -3.51 -3.38
C ILE A 58 -4.70 -4.54 -2.33
N LYS A 59 -4.39 -5.80 -2.55
CA LYS A 59 -4.82 -6.93 -1.72
C LYS A 59 -3.67 -7.46 -0.87
N SER A 60 -3.90 -7.66 0.42
CA SER A 60 -2.94 -8.31 1.31
C SER A 60 -2.70 -9.75 0.87
N ALA A 61 -1.44 -10.14 0.72
CA ALA A 61 -1.07 -11.51 0.40
C ALA A 61 -1.26 -12.47 1.59
N SER A 62 -1.32 -11.96 2.83
CA SER A 62 -1.51 -12.79 4.03
C SER A 62 -2.97 -13.10 4.35
N SER A 63 -3.86 -12.10 4.27
CA SER A 63 -5.27 -12.27 4.67
C SER A 63 -6.24 -12.35 3.49
N GLY A 64 -5.87 -11.78 2.35
CA GLY A 64 -6.78 -11.58 1.22
C GLY A 64 -7.73 -10.39 1.37
N ASP A 65 -7.62 -9.61 2.44
CA ASP A 65 -8.31 -8.32 2.56
C ASP A 65 -7.64 -7.26 1.67
N PHE A 66 -8.31 -6.13 1.49
CA PHE A 66 -7.83 -5.02 0.68
C PHE A 66 -7.34 -3.87 1.55
N LEU A 67 -6.32 -3.16 1.06
CA LEU A 67 -5.97 -1.85 1.56
C LEU A 67 -7.15 -0.91 1.30
N GLY A 68 -7.70 -0.33 2.36
CA GLY A 68 -8.80 0.63 2.29
C GLY A 68 -8.63 1.69 3.38
N MET A 69 -9.74 2.29 3.77
CA MET A 69 -9.74 3.30 4.82
C MET A 69 -10.87 3.05 5.82
N GLU A 70 -10.71 3.64 6.99
CA GLU A 70 -11.73 3.61 8.02
C GLU A 70 -12.87 4.58 7.69
N GLY A 71 -14.11 4.09 7.76
CA GLY A 71 -15.31 4.89 7.53
C GLY A 71 -15.71 4.98 6.04
N HIS A 72 -16.48 6.03 5.72
CA HIS A 72 -17.04 6.27 4.39
C HIS A 72 -16.28 7.39 3.66
N ILE A 73 -16.22 7.32 2.32
CA ILE A 73 -15.46 8.26 1.49
C ILE A 73 -15.91 9.70 1.63
N ASP A 74 -17.20 9.92 1.88
CA ASP A 74 -17.74 11.27 2.10
C ASP A 74 -17.23 11.93 3.38
N ASN A 75 -16.62 11.16 4.29
CA ASN A 75 -16.09 11.65 5.57
C ASN A 75 -14.55 11.66 5.62
N ILE A 76 -13.89 11.47 4.48
CA ILE A 76 -12.44 11.49 4.35
C ILE A 76 -11.87 12.84 4.80
N ARG A 77 -10.78 12.80 5.55
CA ARG A 77 -10.05 13.97 6.05
C ARG A 77 -8.62 13.60 6.39
N ASP A 78 -7.80 14.62 6.64
CA ASP A 78 -6.45 14.41 7.15
C ASP A 78 -6.49 13.57 8.43
N GLY A 79 -5.66 12.54 8.47
CA GLY A 79 -5.56 11.60 9.58
C GLY A 79 -6.56 10.44 9.53
N THR A 80 -7.43 10.33 8.52
CA THR A 80 -8.28 9.14 8.34
C THR A 80 -7.39 7.89 8.24
N ARG A 81 -7.66 6.86 9.04
CA ARG A 81 -6.82 5.65 9.09
C ARG A 81 -6.90 4.86 7.79
N VAL A 82 -5.76 4.37 7.34
CA VAL A 82 -5.70 3.29 6.34
C VAL A 82 -5.80 1.96 7.09
N VAL A 83 -6.69 1.08 6.66
CA VAL A 83 -7.00 -0.19 7.34
C VAL A 83 -7.22 -1.30 6.31
N ALA A 84 -7.14 -2.56 6.73
CA ALA A 84 -7.66 -3.67 5.95
C ALA A 84 -9.20 -3.65 5.91
N VAL A 85 -9.76 -3.89 4.73
CA VAL A 85 -11.21 -3.97 4.47
C VAL A 85 -11.53 -5.21 3.65
N SER A 86 -12.71 -5.80 3.87
CA SER A 86 -13.11 -7.06 3.21
C SER A 86 -13.55 -6.90 1.76
N SER A 87 -13.87 -5.68 1.32
CA SER A 87 -14.32 -5.38 -0.04
C SER A 87 -13.26 -4.57 -0.80
N PRO A 88 -13.10 -4.76 -2.13
CA PRO A 88 -12.16 -3.99 -2.92
C PRO A 88 -12.35 -2.48 -2.79
N PHE A 89 -11.25 -1.75 -2.54
CA PHE A 89 -11.26 -0.30 -2.41
C PHE A 89 -10.38 0.31 -3.51
N ARG A 90 -10.92 1.30 -4.25
CA ARG A 90 -10.27 1.85 -5.44
C ARG A 90 -9.19 2.86 -5.11
N TRP A 91 -8.03 2.67 -5.71
CA TRP A 91 -6.89 3.56 -5.64
C TRP A 91 -6.45 4.02 -7.03
N ASN A 92 -6.01 5.28 -7.13
CA ASN A 92 -5.20 5.76 -8.24
C ASN A 92 -3.72 5.63 -7.90
N ILE A 93 -2.93 5.11 -8.84
CA ILE A 93 -1.48 4.93 -8.70
C ILE A 93 -0.77 5.87 -9.65
N GLU A 94 -0.03 6.81 -9.08
CA GLU A 94 0.75 7.79 -9.82
C GLU A 94 2.24 7.59 -9.54
N ASN A 95 3.11 8.03 -10.46
CA ASN A 95 4.53 8.13 -10.13
C ASN A 95 4.73 9.27 -9.14
N SER A 96 5.81 9.20 -8.36
CA SER A 96 6.25 10.36 -7.60
C SER A 96 6.35 11.59 -8.50
N ASP A 97 5.69 12.65 -8.06
CA ASP A 97 5.70 13.98 -8.62
C ASP A 97 6.79 14.87 -8.00
N ILE A 98 7.62 14.29 -7.12
CA ILE A 98 8.68 14.99 -6.40
C ILE A 98 10.01 14.80 -7.15
N THR A 99 10.64 15.90 -7.53
CA THR A 99 11.93 15.90 -8.23
C THR A 99 12.98 15.08 -7.47
N GLY A 100 13.59 14.12 -8.16
CA GLY A 100 14.66 13.28 -7.61
C GLY A 100 14.18 12.11 -6.73
N VAL A 101 12.87 11.99 -6.46
CA VAL A 101 12.31 10.90 -5.66
C VAL A 101 11.69 9.85 -6.58
N ARG A 102 12.09 8.59 -6.43
CA ARG A 102 11.52 7.47 -7.20
C ARG A 102 10.56 6.69 -6.32
N GLY A 103 9.38 6.39 -6.85
CA GLY A 103 8.35 5.63 -6.14
C GLY A 103 6.98 5.93 -6.74
N ILE A 104 5.95 5.49 -6.03
CA ILE A 104 4.55 5.75 -6.35
C ILE A 104 3.87 6.58 -5.28
N ARG A 105 2.82 7.27 -5.70
CA ARG A 105 1.80 7.83 -4.82
C ARG A 105 0.52 7.00 -4.97
N ILE A 106 -0.13 6.73 -3.85
CA ILE A 106 -1.37 5.94 -3.78
C ILE A 106 -2.48 6.88 -3.31
N LEU A 107 -3.42 7.21 -4.19
CA LEU A 107 -4.48 8.18 -3.95
C LEU A 107 -5.83 7.49 -3.84
N VAL A 108 -6.65 7.88 -2.86
CA VAL A 108 -8.06 7.45 -2.83
C VAL A 108 -8.74 7.95 -4.09
N HIS A 109 -9.38 7.04 -4.82
CA HIS A 109 -9.98 7.36 -6.11
C HIS A 109 -10.96 8.53 -6.03
N GLY A 110 -10.82 9.48 -6.97
CA GLY A 110 -11.68 10.67 -7.04
C GLY A 110 -11.37 11.75 -6.00
N THR A 111 -10.25 11.64 -5.26
CA THR A 111 -9.87 12.61 -4.22
C THR A 111 -8.39 13.01 -4.33
N VAL A 112 -7.95 13.93 -3.47
CA VAL A 112 -6.54 14.35 -3.32
C VAL A 112 -5.83 13.66 -2.16
N PHE A 113 -6.48 12.75 -1.44
CA PHE A 113 -5.92 12.13 -0.25
C PHE A 113 -5.00 10.97 -0.61
N SER A 114 -3.77 11.04 -0.10
CA SER A 114 -2.68 10.09 -0.36
C SER A 114 -2.43 9.21 0.86
N VAL A 115 -1.99 7.98 0.63
CA VAL A 115 -1.42 7.12 1.68
C VAL A 115 -0.14 7.76 2.21
N ASP A 116 -0.12 8.04 3.50
CA ASP A 116 0.85 8.84 4.24
C ASP A 116 1.35 8.06 5.46
N LEU A 117 2.66 8.03 5.67
CA LEU A 117 3.24 7.56 6.93
C LEU A 117 3.23 8.72 7.94
N ASP A 118 2.55 8.51 9.06
CA ASP A 118 2.25 9.52 10.07
C ASP A 118 3.53 10.11 10.72
N ASP A 119 3.34 11.19 11.47
CA ASP A 119 4.40 11.93 12.16
C ASP A 119 5.55 12.29 11.21
N HIS A 120 5.19 12.83 10.04
CA HIS A 120 6.11 13.26 8.99
C HIS A 120 7.02 12.13 8.45
N GLY A 121 6.55 10.88 8.51
CA GLY A 121 7.29 9.70 8.08
C GLY A 121 8.22 9.15 9.15
N HIS A 122 7.75 9.10 10.41
CA HIS A 122 8.53 8.55 11.51
C HIS A 122 8.83 7.05 11.29
N SER A 123 10.06 6.64 11.56
CA SER A 123 10.57 5.30 11.21
C SER A 123 10.32 4.24 12.29
N ALA A 124 9.63 4.56 13.38
CA ALA A 124 9.35 3.59 14.42
C ALA A 124 8.34 2.53 13.97
N ASP A 125 8.54 1.30 14.43
CA ASP A 125 7.58 0.23 14.23
C ASP A 125 6.21 0.58 14.82
N GLY A 126 5.16 0.30 14.05
CA GLY A 126 3.79 0.61 14.45
C GLY A 126 3.40 2.07 14.18
N THR A 127 4.27 2.88 13.54
CA THR A 127 3.87 4.21 13.07
C THR A 127 2.66 4.07 12.15
N LYS A 128 1.59 4.78 12.48
CA LYS A 128 0.31 4.67 11.78
C LYS A 128 0.46 5.04 10.30
N VAL A 129 -0.25 4.34 9.43
CA VAL A 129 -0.47 4.78 8.05
C VAL A 129 -1.86 5.40 7.94
N GLN A 130 -1.92 6.57 7.32
CA GLN A 130 -3.12 7.40 7.26
C GLN A 130 -3.32 7.98 5.87
N LEU A 131 -4.45 8.63 5.70
CA LEU A 131 -4.74 9.48 4.56
C LEU A 131 -4.44 10.92 4.93
N TRP A 132 -3.75 11.61 4.03
CA TRP A 132 -3.45 13.02 4.17
C TRP A 132 -3.53 13.70 2.81
N GLY A 133 -3.96 14.96 2.77
CA GLY A 133 -4.00 15.76 1.56
C GLY A 133 -2.65 15.74 0.84
N ARG A 134 -2.67 15.55 -0.47
CA ARG A 134 -1.46 15.50 -1.30
C ARG A 134 -0.57 16.72 -1.04
N CYS A 135 0.68 16.46 -0.70
CA CYS A 135 1.73 17.46 -0.57
C CYS A 135 3.05 16.95 -1.17
N ALA A 136 4.04 17.84 -1.29
CA ALA A 136 5.36 17.53 -1.87
C ALA A 136 6.33 16.85 -0.87
N ASN A 137 5.80 16.09 0.10
CA ASN A 137 6.61 15.38 1.10
C ASN A 137 6.80 13.91 0.74
N GLN A 138 7.98 13.38 1.06
CA GLN A 138 8.36 12.00 0.74
C GLN A 138 7.65 10.94 1.58
N ASN A 139 7.04 11.31 2.72
CA ASN A 139 6.27 10.39 3.56
C ASN A 139 4.95 9.93 2.90
N GLN A 140 4.60 10.51 1.75
CA GLN A 140 3.48 10.10 0.90
C GLN A 140 3.90 9.31 -0.36
N ILE A 141 5.20 9.02 -0.49
CA ILE A 141 5.76 8.29 -1.62
C ILE A 141 6.29 6.93 -1.15
N TRP A 142 6.00 5.90 -1.93
CA TRP A 142 6.34 4.52 -1.62
C TRP A 142 7.19 3.92 -2.73
N VAL A 143 8.41 3.49 -2.40
CA VAL A 143 9.24 2.67 -3.28
C VAL A 143 8.59 1.31 -3.41
N VAL A 144 8.45 0.84 -4.64
CA VAL A 144 7.84 -0.46 -4.93
C VAL A 144 8.93 -1.44 -5.35
N LYS A 145 9.02 -2.56 -4.64
CA LYS A 145 9.93 -3.66 -4.97
C LYS A 145 9.13 -4.92 -5.18
N ALA A 146 9.36 -5.61 -6.30
CA ALA A 146 8.74 -6.92 -6.56
C ALA A 146 9.09 -7.87 -5.42
N ALA A 147 8.05 -8.48 -4.84
CA ALA A 147 8.18 -9.54 -3.86
C ALA A 147 7.95 -10.88 -4.58
N PRO A 148 8.58 -11.98 -4.13
CA PRO A 148 8.28 -13.30 -4.67
C PRO A 148 6.77 -13.58 -4.56
N SER A 149 6.14 -13.99 -5.65
CA SER A 149 4.75 -14.42 -5.59
C SER A 149 4.63 -15.62 -4.64
N PRO A 150 3.74 -15.58 -3.63
CA PRO A 150 3.50 -16.75 -2.77
C PRO A 150 2.91 -17.94 -3.57
N LEU A 151 2.35 -17.67 -4.75
CA LEU A 151 1.86 -18.68 -5.68
C LEU A 151 2.94 -19.03 -6.71
N LEU A 152 3.90 -19.87 -6.29
CA LEU A 152 4.64 -20.85 -7.10
C LEU A 152 5.57 -21.68 -6.20
N SER A 153 5.00 -22.30 -5.15
CA SER A 153 5.56 -23.52 -4.56
C SER A 153 4.60 -24.69 -4.81
N LEU A 154 4.10 -24.82 -6.05
CA LEU A 154 3.57 -26.10 -6.48
C LEU A 154 4.77 -27.05 -6.61
N SER A 155 4.80 -28.01 -5.69
CA SER A 155 5.64 -29.21 -5.67
C SER A 155 6.12 -29.63 -7.06
N ARG A 156 7.43 -29.52 -7.30
CA ARG A 156 8.09 -30.44 -8.22
C ARG A 156 8.34 -31.74 -7.46
N SER A 157 7.31 -32.58 -7.41
CA SER A 157 7.45 -34.01 -7.15
C SER A 157 6.94 -34.74 -8.39
N ALA A 158 7.88 -35.00 -9.30
CA ALA A 158 7.88 -35.99 -10.38
C ALA A 158 9.24 -35.78 -11.07
N SER A 159 10.14 -36.74 -11.21
CA SER A 159 10.06 -38.20 -11.24
C SER A 159 11.43 -38.78 -10.88
#